data_AF-A0A1V4PUX6-F1
#
_entry.id   AF-A0A1V4PUX6-F1
#
_cell.length_a   1.000
_cell.length_b   1.000
_cell.length_c   1.000
_cell.angle_alpha   90.00
_cell.angle_beta   90.00
_cell.angle_gamma   90.00
#
_symmetry.space_group_name_H-M   'P 1'
#
loop_
_entity.id
_entity.type
_entity.pdbx_description
1 polymer ?
#
loop_
_entity_poly.entity_id
_entity_poly.type
_entity_poly.pdbx_seq_one_letter_code
_entity_poly.pdbx_strand_id
1 'polypeptide(L)'
;MVRVVKNEEFGKTVRRHRERLSPEAVGLPGGGRRRAPGLRREELSMTAGISVDYLTRLEQGRATSPSPQVVESLTRALRLPDADRERLFLLAGYTAPGVGLIRTRIAPSVARMLDRLAGTPVVVYDAAWNLLIANPAYDALMGDMSVLTRWERNALWRNIHG
;
A
#
# COMPACT_ATOMS: atom_id res chain seq x y z
N MET A 1 -22.39 -9.48 9.43
CA MET A 1 -22.15 -8.35 10.35
C MET A 1 -21.79 -7.13 9.52
N VAL A 2 -22.72 -6.18 9.34
CA VAL A 2 -22.52 -4.98 8.50
C VAL A 2 -21.57 -4.04 9.25
N ARG A 3 -20.34 -3.87 8.75
CA ARG A 3 -19.32 -3.04 9.40
C ARG A 3 -19.68 -1.57 9.18
N VAL A 4 -19.91 -0.83 10.27
CA VAL A 4 -20.33 0.59 10.23
C VAL A 4 -19.26 1.44 9.55
N VAL A 5 -19.62 2.08 8.44
CA VAL A 5 -18.75 3.04 7.74
C VAL A 5 -18.61 4.30 8.60
N LYS A 6 -17.38 4.70 8.92
CA LYS A 6 -17.11 5.94 9.67
C LYS A 6 -16.96 7.10 8.69
N ASN A 7 -18.07 7.51 8.06
CA ASN A 7 -18.07 8.49 6.96
C ASN A 7 -17.34 9.79 7.29
N GLU A 8 -17.51 10.32 8.51
CA GLU A 8 -16.78 11.52 8.94
C GLU A 8 -15.26 11.30 9.04
N GLU A 9 -14.83 10.15 9.58
CA GLU A 9 -13.43 9.83 9.75
C GLU A 9 -12.77 9.53 8.39
N PHE A 10 -13.50 8.88 7.48
CA PHE A 10 -13.10 8.71 6.07
C PHE A 10 -12.89 10.07 5.40
N GLY A 11 -13.88 10.97 5.47
CA GLY A 11 -13.81 12.30 4.87
C GLY A 11 -12.67 13.15 5.42
N LYS A 12 -12.48 13.14 6.75
CA LYS A 12 -11.35 13.82 7.43
C LYS A 12 -10.00 13.27 6.97
N THR A 13 -9.88 11.95 6.79
CA THR A 13 -8.65 11.31 6.33
C THR A 13 -8.32 11.71 4.89
N VAL A 14 -9.28 11.62 3.97
CA VAL A 14 -9.11 12.07 2.57
C VAL A 14 -8.66 13.52 2.53
N ARG A 15 -9.35 14.41 3.25
CA ARG A 15 -9.01 15.84 3.33
C ARG A 15 -7.60 16.08 3.84
N ARG A 16 -7.20 15.41 4.92
CA ARG A 16 -5.86 15.54 5.52
C ARG A 16 -4.76 15.13 4.55
N HIS A 17 -4.94 14.05 3.80
CA HIS A 17 -3.94 13.64 2.80
C HIS A 17 -3.90 14.59 1.60
N ARG A 18 -5.07 15.03 1.12
CA ARG A 18 -5.16 16.01 0.02
C ARG A 18 -4.42 17.31 0.36
N GLU A 19 -4.62 17.85 1.55
CA GLU A 19 -4.00 19.11 2.00
C GLU A 19 -2.48 19.01 2.20
N ARG A 20 -1.91 17.79 2.31
CA ARG A 20 -0.46 17.56 2.47
C ARG A 20 0.26 17.23 1.17
N LEU A 21 -0.47 16.76 0.15
CA LEU A 21 0.11 16.34 -1.12
C LEU A 21 0.28 17.56 -2.03
N SER A 22 1.47 17.75 -2.59
CA SER A 22 1.74 18.84 -3.52
C SER A 22 1.24 18.49 -4.93
N PRO A 23 0.79 19.47 -5.74
CA PRO A 23 0.42 19.24 -7.15
C PRO A 23 1.52 18.57 -7.96
N GLU A 24 2.77 18.97 -7.71
CA GLU A 24 3.94 18.47 -8.42
C GLU A 24 4.14 16.96 -8.17
N ALA A 25 3.81 16.47 -6.96
CA ALA A 25 3.88 15.05 -6.61
C ALA A 25 2.91 14.18 -7.43
N VAL A 26 1.82 14.75 -7.97
CA VAL A 26 0.87 14.05 -8.84
C VAL A 26 1.03 14.45 -10.32
N GLY A 27 2.12 15.13 -10.67
CA GLY A 27 2.43 15.52 -12.05
C GLY A 27 1.64 16.74 -12.53
N LEU A 28 1.04 17.51 -11.62
CA LEU A 28 0.34 18.74 -11.93
C LEU A 28 1.25 19.96 -11.72
N PRO A 29 1.11 21.02 -12.53
CA PRO A 29 1.93 22.21 -12.40
C PRO A 29 1.64 22.92 -11.07
N GLY A 30 2.71 23.29 -10.36
CA GLY A 30 2.64 24.07 -9.13
C GLY A 30 2.29 25.55 -9.27
N GLY A 31 1.96 26.03 -10.47
CA GLY A 31 1.97 27.47 -10.77
C GLY A 31 0.84 28.29 -10.13
N GLY A 32 1.18 29.47 -9.59
CA GLY A 32 0.25 30.59 -9.30
C GLY A 32 0.09 30.99 -7.83
N ARG A 33 -0.68 32.08 -7.59
CA ARG A 33 -1.11 32.55 -6.25
C ARG A 33 -2.22 31.61 -5.73
N ARG A 34 -1.84 30.56 -5.00
CA ARG A 34 -2.75 29.50 -4.52
C ARG A 34 -3.27 29.82 -3.11
N ARG A 35 -4.56 29.54 -2.85
CA ARG A 35 -5.16 29.56 -1.49
C ARG A 35 -5.06 28.22 -0.76
N ALA A 36 -4.99 27.11 -1.50
CA ALA A 36 -4.88 25.77 -0.91
C ALA A 36 -3.41 25.42 -0.65
N PRO A 37 -3.07 24.87 0.54
CA PRO A 37 -1.70 24.49 0.89
C PRO A 37 -1.21 23.22 0.18
N GLY A 38 -2.12 22.37 -0.29
CA GLY A 38 -1.83 21.15 -1.07
C GLY A 38 -2.76 21.05 -2.27
N LEU A 39 -3.12 19.81 -2.67
CA LEU A 39 -4.03 19.57 -3.78
C LEU A 39 -5.38 20.27 -3.59
N ARG A 40 -5.87 20.89 -4.66
CA ARG A 40 -7.24 21.38 -4.74
C ARG A 40 -8.21 20.21 -4.89
N ARG A 41 -9.49 20.46 -4.62
CA ARG A 41 -10.52 19.43 -4.83
C ARG A 41 -10.65 19.09 -6.31
N GLU A 42 -10.56 20.08 -7.20
CA GLU A 42 -10.63 19.86 -8.64
C GLU A 42 -9.48 18.98 -9.14
N GLU A 43 -8.28 19.22 -8.62
CA GLU A 43 -7.08 18.46 -8.96
C GLU A 43 -7.21 17.00 -8.50
N LEU A 44 -7.58 16.77 -7.22
CA LEU A 44 -7.77 15.42 -6.72
C LEU A 44 -8.92 14.69 -7.44
N SER A 45 -10.04 15.38 -7.68
CA SER A 45 -11.20 14.77 -8.34
C SER A 45 -10.85 14.35 -9.77
N MET A 46 -10.08 15.17 -10.48
CA MET A 46 -9.59 14.86 -11.83
C MET A 46 -8.68 13.64 -11.81
N THR A 47 -7.67 13.60 -10.94
CA THR A 47 -6.74 12.45 -10.84
C THR A 47 -7.43 11.17 -10.35
N ALA A 48 -8.45 11.29 -9.49
CA ALA A 48 -9.22 10.15 -8.97
C ALA A 48 -10.37 9.71 -9.91
N GLY A 49 -10.69 10.47 -10.96
CA GLY A 49 -11.78 10.16 -11.89
C GLY A 49 -13.17 10.24 -11.25
N ILE A 50 -13.38 11.17 -10.32
CA ILE A 50 -14.67 11.41 -9.65
C ILE A 50 -15.10 12.87 -9.79
N SER A 51 -16.36 13.19 -9.53
CA SER A 51 -16.80 14.59 -9.56
C SER A 51 -16.34 15.38 -8.33
N VAL A 52 -16.11 16.69 -8.50
CA VAL A 52 -15.75 17.62 -7.41
C VAL A 52 -16.82 17.64 -6.33
N ASP A 53 -18.09 17.63 -6.73
CA ASP A 53 -19.23 17.58 -5.80
C ASP A 53 -19.19 16.30 -4.96
N TYR A 54 -18.93 15.15 -5.58
CA TYR A 54 -18.86 13.89 -4.87
C TYR A 54 -17.68 13.86 -3.88
N LEU A 55 -16.50 14.32 -4.29
CA LEU A 55 -15.36 14.49 -3.38
C LEU A 55 -15.69 15.43 -2.21
N THR A 56 -16.40 16.53 -2.47
CA THR A 56 -16.81 17.49 -1.45
C THR A 56 -17.76 16.85 -0.43
N ARG A 57 -18.76 16.10 -0.91
CA ARG A 57 -19.69 15.37 -0.03
C ARG A 57 -18.98 14.28 0.78
N LEU A 58 -18.00 13.58 0.19
CA LEU A 58 -17.18 12.60 0.90
C LEU A 58 -16.36 13.26 2.02
N GLU A 59 -15.65 14.36 1.73
CA GLU A 59 -14.87 15.08 2.74
C GLU A 59 -15.72 15.65 3.88
N GLN A 60 -16.97 16.01 3.60
CA GLN A 60 -17.95 16.48 4.57
C GLN A 60 -18.65 15.36 5.35
N GLY A 61 -18.40 14.08 5.01
CA GLY A 61 -19.11 12.93 5.60
C GLY A 61 -20.58 12.81 5.18
N ARG A 62 -21.01 13.53 4.15
CA ARG A 62 -22.40 13.56 3.64
C ARG A 62 -22.69 12.55 2.54
N ALA A 63 -21.65 12.06 1.85
CA ALA A 63 -21.77 10.91 0.97
C ALA A 63 -21.47 9.63 1.76
N THR A 64 -22.38 8.67 1.72
CA THR A 64 -22.26 7.39 2.42
C THR A 64 -21.80 6.30 1.45
N SER A 65 -20.94 5.39 1.93
CA SER A 65 -20.56 4.17 1.22
C SER A 65 -19.93 4.37 -0.18
N PRO A 66 -18.75 5.01 -0.30
CA PRO A 66 -18.00 5.02 -1.56
C PRO A 66 -17.71 3.58 -1.99
N SER A 67 -17.79 3.27 -3.29
CA SER A 67 -17.49 1.91 -3.77
C SER A 67 -16.02 1.55 -3.55
N PRO A 68 -15.65 0.25 -3.50
CA PRO A 68 -14.25 -0.16 -3.38
C PRO A 68 -13.36 0.45 -4.48
N GLN A 69 -13.90 0.60 -5.69
CA GLN A 69 -13.21 1.21 -6.82
C GLN A 69 -12.94 2.71 -6.60
N VAL A 70 -13.89 3.43 -6.01
CA VAL A 70 -13.70 4.84 -5.63
C VAL A 70 -12.61 4.96 -4.56
N VAL A 71 -12.65 4.08 -3.55
CA VAL A 71 -11.63 4.07 -2.49
C VAL A 71 -10.25 3.79 -3.10
N GLU A 72 -10.12 2.78 -3.97
CA GLU A 72 -8.88 2.46 -4.68
C GLU A 72 -8.37 3.65 -5.49
N SER A 73 -9.25 4.31 -6.26
CA SER A 73 -8.88 5.49 -7.04
C SER A 73 -8.42 6.66 -6.19
N LEU A 74 -9.06 6.90 -5.05
CA LEU A 74 -8.60 7.89 -4.08
C LEU A 74 -7.23 7.53 -3.49
N THR A 75 -6.99 6.26 -3.12
CA THR A 75 -5.67 5.85 -2.59
C THR A 75 -4.54 6.03 -3.60
N ARG A 76 -4.81 5.76 -4.89
CA ARG A 76 -3.85 5.96 -5.99
C ARG A 76 -3.60 7.43 -6.24
N ALA A 77 -4.66 8.23 -6.34
CA ALA A 77 -4.56 9.68 -6.60
C ALA A 77 -3.85 10.41 -5.46
N LEU A 78 -4.06 9.98 -4.21
CA LEU A 78 -3.39 10.52 -3.03
C LEU A 78 -2.00 9.92 -2.77
N ARG A 79 -1.54 8.98 -3.61
CA ARG A 79 -0.27 8.25 -3.45
C ARG A 79 -0.06 7.73 -2.01
N LEU A 80 -1.11 7.17 -1.42
CA LEU A 80 -1.05 6.73 -0.03
C LEU A 80 -0.05 5.59 0.15
N PRO A 81 0.78 5.62 1.21
CA PRO A 81 1.54 4.45 1.60
C PRO A 81 0.60 3.33 2.04
N ASP A 82 1.09 2.08 2.00
CA ASP A 82 0.25 0.88 2.24
C ASP A 82 -0.58 0.96 3.53
N ALA A 83 0.01 1.43 4.63
CA ALA A 83 -0.68 1.54 5.92
C ALA A 83 -1.87 2.53 5.88
N ASP A 84 -1.69 3.66 5.19
CA ASP A 84 -2.76 4.66 5.04
C ASP A 84 -3.82 4.18 4.03
N ARG A 85 -3.41 3.43 2.99
CA ARG A 85 -4.33 2.74 2.08
C ARG A 85 -5.21 1.76 2.83
N GLU A 86 -4.61 0.87 3.63
CA GLU A 86 -5.35 -0.09 4.47
C GLU A 86 -6.33 0.63 5.41
N ARG A 87 -5.86 1.70 6.07
CA ARG A 87 -6.72 2.50 6.95
C ARG A 87 -7.90 3.10 6.20
N LEU A 88 -7.69 3.63 4.99
CA LEU A 88 -8.76 4.25 4.21
C LEU A 88 -9.83 3.23 3.77
N PHE A 89 -9.41 2.03 3.35
CA PHE A 89 -10.35 0.94 3.06
C PHE A 89 -11.14 0.51 4.29
N LEU A 90 -10.48 0.39 5.45
CA LEU A 90 -11.15 0.06 6.71
C LEU A 90 -12.20 1.11 7.10
N LEU A 91 -11.89 2.39 6.94
CA LEU A 91 -12.83 3.49 7.21
C LEU A 91 -14.05 3.47 6.27
N ALA A 92 -13.87 2.99 5.04
CA ALA A 92 -14.93 2.76 4.07
C ALA A 92 -15.71 1.44 4.27
N GLY A 93 -15.33 0.63 5.26
CA GLY A 93 -16.00 -0.65 5.56
C GLY A 93 -15.50 -1.84 4.74
N TYR A 94 -14.37 -1.70 4.05
CA TYR A 94 -13.77 -2.73 3.20
C TYR A 94 -12.45 -3.26 3.75
N THR A 95 -12.02 -4.38 3.20
CA THR A 95 -10.65 -4.87 3.29
C THR A 95 -9.91 -4.41 2.04
N ALA A 96 -8.73 -3.79 2.19
CA ALA A 96 -7.99 -3.32 1.01
C ALA A 96 -7.60 -4.51 0.12
N PRO A 97 -7.73 -4.42 -1.22
CA PRO A 97 -7.27 -5.46 -2.12
C PRO A 97 -5.78 -5.77 -1.87
N GLY A 98 -5.46 -7.04 -1.71
CA GLY A 98 -4.12 -7.48 -1.32
C GLY A 98 -3.83 -7.49 0.18
N VAL A 99 -4.80 -7.15 1.04
CA VAL A 99 -4.71 -7.48 2.47
C VAL A 99 -4.76 -9.00 2.61
N GLY A 100 -3.75 -9.56 3.28
CA GLY A 100 -3.51 -11.00 3.32
C GLY A 100 -2.67 -11.53 2.16
N LEU A 101 -2.38 -10.71 1.12
CA LEU A 101 -1.24 -11.01 0.25
C LEU A 101 0.01 -10.66 1.03
N ILE A 102 0.77 -11.69 1.34
CA ILE A 102 1.97 -11.55 2.11
C ILE A 102 2.96 -10.75 1.26
N ARG A 103 3.54 -9.69 1.85
CA ARG A 103 4.43 -8.78 1.12
C ARG A 103 5.61 -9.56 0.57
N THR A 104 5.68 -9.68 -0.75
CA THR A 104 6.79 -10.36 -1.43
C THR A 104 7.97 -9.45 -1.75
N ARG A 105 7.78 -8.13 -1.60
CA ARG A 105 8.83 -7.14 -1.83
C ARG A 105 9.55 -6.81 -0.52
N ILE A 106 10.87 -6.94 -0.53
CA ILE A 106 11.73 -6.54 0.59
C ILE A 106 11.97 -5.03 0.60
N ALA A 107 12.10 -4.44 1.78
CA ALA A 107 12.48 -3.03 1.90
C ALA A 107 13.94 -2.81 1.44
N PRO A 108 14.30 -1.64 0.86
CA PRO A 108 15.67 -1.37 0.43
C PRO A 108 16.73 -1.50 1.53
N SER A 109 16.37 -1.25 2.79
CA SER A 109 17.26 -1.47 3.93
C SER A 109 17.59 -2.96 4.14
N VAL A 110 16.62 -3.84 3.92
CA VAL A 110 16.80 -5.29 4.01
C VAL A 110 17.69 -5.79 2.87
N ALA A 111 17.48 -5.29 1.65
CA ALA A 111 18.36 -5.60 0.51
C ALA A 111 19.82 -5.21 0.80
N ARG A 112 20.07 -3.99 1.28
CA ARG A 112 21.42 -3.54 1.67
C ARG A 112 22.05 -4.38 2.79
N MET A 113 21.23 -4.94 3.68
CA MET A 113 21.72 -5.81 4.75
C MET A 113 22.21 -7.15 4.18
N LEU A 114 21.50 -7.73 3.20
CA LEU A 114 21.92 -8.95 2.50
C LEU A 114 23.27 -8.74 1.81
N ASP A 115 23.47 -7.58 1.15
CA ASP A 115 24.73 -7.24 0.48
C ASP A 115 25.90 -7.11 1.48
N ARG A 116 25.65 -6.52 2.65
CA ARG A 116 26.68 -6.32 3.69
C ARG A 116 27.05 -7.62 4.40
N LEU A 117 26.12 -8.55 4.53
CA LEU A 117 26.30 -9.84 5.18
C LEU A 117 26.68 -10.93 4.18
N ALA A 118 27.46 -10.61 3.15
CA ALA A 118 27.82 -11.55 2.09
C ALA A 118 28.51 -12.84 2.58
N GLY A 119 29.26 -12.78 3.70
CA GLY A 119 29.92 -13.94 4.31
C GLY A 119 29.08 -14.68 5.37
N THR A 120 27.86 -14.23 5.65
CA THR A 120 26.96 -14.83 6.64
C THR A 120 25.70 -15.31 5.94
N PRO A 121 25.30 -16.59 6.07
CA PRO A 121 24.05 -17.07 5.50
C PRO A 121 22.84 -16.27 6.01
N VAL A 122 22.10 -15.64 5.11
CA VAL A 122 20.88 -14.87 5.43
C VAL A 122 19.77 -15.19 4.45
N VAL A 123 18.57 -15.36 4.99
CA VAL A 123 17.34 -15.60 4.25
C VAL A 123 16.23 -14.71 4.78
N VAL A 124 15.36 -14.25 3.88
CA VAL A 124 14.18 -13.45 4.23
C VAL A 124 12.93 -14.21 3.85
N TYR A 125 12.04 -14.35 4.82
CA TYR A 125 10.72 -14.93 4.63
C TYR A 125 9.63 -13.89 4.76
N ASP A 126 8.51 -14.19 4.15
CA ASP A 126 7.25 -13.51 4.35
C ASP A 126 6.56 -14.01 5.65
N ALA A 127 5.45 -13.40 6.05
CA ALA A 127 4.74 -13.76 7.28
C ALA A 127 4.17 -15.20 7.30
N ALA A 128 4.04 -15.89 6.16
CA ALA A 128 3.65 -17.30 6.11
C ALA A 128 4.83 -18.22 5.81
N TRP A 129 6.07 -17.76 6.00
CA TRP A 129 7.29 -18.53 5.76
C TRP A 129 7.57 -18.85 4.29
N ASN A 130 6.99 -18.12 3.33
CA ASN A 130 7.43 -18.23 1.95
C ASN A 130 8.73 -17.46 1.74
N LEU A 131 9.66 -18.11 1.07
CA LEU A 131 10.96 -17.56 0.74
C LEU A 131 10.83 -16.36 -0.20
N LEU A 132 11.31 -15.21 0.25
CA LEU A 132 11.37 -13.98 -0.54
C LEU A 132 12.71 -13.87 -1.26
N ILE A 133 13.81 -13.98 -0.51
CA ILE A 133 15.17 -13.89 -1.03
C ILE A 133 16.14 -14.60 -0.08
N ALA A 134 17.21 -15.14 -0.63
CA ALA A 134 18.38 -15.63 0.09
C ALA A 134 19.63 -14.96 -0.49
N ASN A 135 20.68 -14.82 0.33
CA ASN A 135 21.98 -14.40 -0.18
C ASN A 135 22.81 -15.62 -0.65
N PRO A 136 23.86 -15.42 -1.46
CA PRO A 136 24.66 -16.53 -1.99
C PRO A 136 25.27 -17.44 -0.92
N ALA A 137 25.63 -16.89 0.25
CA ALA A 137 26.13 -17.70 1.37
C ALA A 137 25.08 -18.67 1.93
N TYR A 138 23.80 -18.30 1.91
CA TYR A 138 22.70 -19.19 2.27
C TYR A 138 22.45 -20.24 1.21
N ASP A 139 22.50 -19.88 -0.08
CA ASP A 139 22.38 -20.84 -1.18
C ASP A 139 23.52 -21.87 -1.16
N ALA A 140 24.75 -21.44 -0.84
CA ALA A 140 25.88 -22.35 -0.68
C ALA A 140 25.70 -23.37 0.45
N LEU A 141 24.96 -23.02 1.50
CA LEU A 141 24.70 -23.90 2.65
C LEU A 141 23.52 -24.85 2.40
N MET A 142 22.46 -24.33 1.79
CA MET A 142 21.15 -24.98 1.75
C MET A 142 20.75 -25.46 0.34
N GLY A 143 21.61 -25.24 -0.67
CA GLY A 143 21.31 -25.47 -2.08
C GLY A 143 20.70 -24.25 -2.77
N ASP A 144 20.66 -24.27 -4.10
CA ASP A 144 20.17 -23.15 -4.90
C ASP A 144 18.67 -22.90 -4.61
N MET A 145 18.37 -21.80 -3.93
CA MET A 145 16.99 -21.44 -3.59
C MET A 145 16.18 -20.92 -4.78
N SER A 146 16.84 -20.52 -5.88
CA SER A 146 16.16 -19.97 -7.06
C SER A 146 15.33 -21.00 -7.80
N VAL A 147 15.67 -22.29 -7.64
CA VAL A 147 14.97 -23.43 -8.27
C VAL A 147 13.65 -23.79 -7.59
N LEU A 148 13.36 -23.24 -6.40
CA LEU A 148 12.18 -23.58 -5.62
C LEU A 148 10.92 -22.95 -6.20
N THR A 149 9.89 -23.78 -6.42
CA THR A 149 8.61 -23.36 -7.00
C THR A 149 7.45 -23.55 -6.03
N ARG A 150 6.42 -22.69 -6.17
CA ARG A 150 5.13 -22.82 -5.46
C ARG A 150 5.27 -23.12 -3.96
N TRP A 151 4.94 -24.34 -3.52
CA TRP A 151 4.94 -24.74 -2.11
C TRP A 151 6.34 -25.04 -1.57
N GLU A 152 7.30 -25.38 -2.43
CA GLU A 152 8.70 -25.67 -2.05
C GLU A 152 9.41 -24.43 -1.51
N ARG A 153 8.90 -23.24 -1.86
CA ARG A 153 9.33 -21.96 -1.31
C ARG A 153 8.89 -21.75 0.13
N ASN A 154 7.90 -22.50 0.61
CA ASN A 154 7.44 -22.39 1.99
C ASN A 154 8.34 -23.20 2.91
N ALA A 155 9.07 -22.53 3.81
CA ALA A 155 10.03 -23.19 4.68
C ALA A 155 9.37 -24.18 5.65
N LEU A 156 8.15 -23.90 6.12
CA LEU A 156 7.45 -24.84 6.99
C LEU A 156 7.04 -26.10 6.21
N TRP A 157 6.46 -25.93 5.02
CA TRP A 157 6.12 -27.06 4.15
C TRP A 157 7.37 -27.92 3.86
N ARG A 158 8.46 -27.30 3.40
CA ARG A 158 9.69 -28.00 3.02
C ARG A 158 10.34 -28.77 4.17
N ASN A 159 10.30 -28.25 5.39
CA ASN A 159 10.99 -28.87 6.53
C ASN A 159 10.10 -29.77 7.39
N ILE A 160 8.77 -29.67 7.28
CA ILE A 160 7.83 -30.40 8.14
C ILE A 160 7.06 -31.47 7.38
N HIS A 161 6.73 -31.24 6.10
CA HIS A 161 5.96 -32.19 5.27
C HIS A 161 6.85 -33.18 4.50
N GLY A 162 7.97 -33.61 5.10
CA GLY A 162 8.90 -34.57 4.49
C GLY A 162 8.22 -35.80 3.90
#